data_AF-A6I7H9-F1
#
_entry.id   AF-A6I7H9-F1
#
_cell.length_a   1.000
_cell.length_b   1.000
_cell.length_c   1.000
_cell.angle_alpha   90.00
_cell.angle_beta   90.00
_cell.angle_gamma   90.00
#
_symmetry.space_group_name_H-M   'P 1'
#
loop_
_entity.id
_entity.type
_entity.pdbx_description
1 polymer ?
#
loop_
_entity_poly.entity_id
_entity_poly.type
_entity_poly.pdbx_seq_one_letter_code
_entity_poly.pdbx_strand_id
1 'polypeptide(L)'
;MRAVCIVFRPCILVPTPFPGPFMAVLFAKLENMLQNSVYVNFLLTGLVAQLACHPQPLLRSFLLNTNMVFQPSVKSLLQVLGSVKNKIESFAASQEDFPALLSKAKKYLIARGKLDWAEGPTAGPT
;
A
#
# COMPACT_ATOMS: atom_id res chain seq x y z
N MET A 1 20.53 24.34 0.38
CA MET A 1 19.80 23.05 0.31
C MET A 1 19.28 22.89 -1.10
N ARG A 2 19.84 21.96 -1.89
CA ARG A 2 19.40 21.74 -3.27
C ARG A 2 18.27 20.72 -3.27
N ALA A 3 17.06 21.16 -3.63
CA ALA A 3 15.96 20.25 -3.93
C ALA A 3 16.41 19.33 -5.08
N VAL A 4 16.49 18.03 -4.80
CA VAL A 4 16.67 17.03 -5.84
C VAL A 4 15.34 16.95 -6.59
N CYS A 5 15.14 17.83 -7.57
CA CYS A 5 14.14 17.57 -8.60
C CYS A 5 14.60 16.28 -9.28
N ILE A 6 13.94 15.16 -8.97
CA ILE A 6 14.05 13.97 -9.80
C ILE A 6 13.33 14.31 -11.11
N VAL A 7 14.05 15.01 -11.99
CA VAL A 7 13.75 14.99 -13.40
C VAL A 7 14.13 13.60 -13.85
N PHE A 8 13.16 12.69 -13.82
CA PHE A 8 13.25 11.42 -14.50
C PHE A 8 13.63 11.74 -15.94
N ARG A 9 14.86 11.41 -16.32
CA ARG A 9 15.41 11.64 -17.65
C ARG A 9 14.42 11.04 -18.66
N PRO A 10 13.97 11.80 -19.69
CA PRO A 10 12.93 11.32 -20.57
C PRO A 10 13.50 10.17 -21.40
N CYS A 11 13.08 8.93 -21.12
CA CYS A 11 13.08 7.92 -22.16
C CYS A 11 12.07 8.39 -23.21
N ILE A 12 12.59 8.73 -24.40
CA ILE A 12 11.89 9.42 -25.50
C ILE A 12 10.87 8.48 -26.17
N LEU A 13 9.85 7.99 -25.45
CA LEU A 13 8.75 7.28 -26.11
C LEU A 13 7.33 7.51 -25.58
N VAL A 14 7.11 8.13 -24.41
CA VAL A 14 5.75 8.54 -24.01
C VAL A 14 5.80 9.79 -23.11
N PRO A 15 5.04 10.87 -23.42
CA PRO A 15 4.99 12.08 -22.61
C PRO A 15 4.02 11.88 -21.44
N THR A 16 4.34 10.97 -20.53
CA THR A 16 3.70 10.96 -19.22
C THR A 16 4.81 10.93 -18.17
N PRO A 17 4.97 11.97 -17.34
CA PRO A 17 5.89 11.97 -16.21
C PRO A 17 5.33 11.06 -15.10
N PHE A 18 5.00 9.82 -15.43
CA PHE A 18 4.47 8.86 -14.49
C PHE A 18 5.63 8.00 -14.00
N PRO A 19 5.72 7.69 -12.68
CA PRO A 19 6.55 6.59 -12.24
C PRO A 19 6.04 5.37 -13.01
N GLY A 20 6.91 4.69 -13.76
CA GLY A 20 6.54 3.79 -14.86
C GLY A 20 5.40 2.79 -14.57
N PRO A 21 4.88 2.07 -15.58
CA PRO A 21 3.58 1.37 -15.52
C PRO A 21 3.36 0.52 -14.25
N PHE A 22 4.41 -0.13 -13.75
CA PHE A 22 4.38 -0.83 -12.48
C PHE A 22 3.96 0.04 -11.28
N MET A 23 4.62 1.19 -11.08
CA MET A 23 4.33 2.11 -9.98
C MET A 23 2.96 2.76 -10.12
N ALA A 24 2.54 3.04 -11.36
CA ALA A 24 1.21 3.56 -11.66
C ALA A 24 0.11 2.59 -11.19
N VAL A 25 0.23 1.31 -11.58
CA VAL A 25 -0.72 0.26 -11.19
C VAL A 25 -0.66 0.01 -9.69
N LEU A 26 0.53 -0.03 -9.10
CA LEU A 26 0.73 -0.21 -7.67
C LEU A 26 0.00 0.88 -6.87
N PHE A 27 0.20 2.15 -7.23
CA PHE A 27 -0.42 3.27 -6.53
C PHE A 27 -1.93 3.34 -6.77
N ALA A 28 -2.40 3.02 -7.97
CA ALA A 28 -3.83 2.91 -8.25
C ALA A 28 -4.50 1.81 -7.42
N LYS A 29 -3.83 0.67 -7.24
CA LYS A 29 -4.30 -0.41 -6.37
C LYS A 29 -4.31 -0.02 -4.90
N LEU A 30 -3.28 0.67 -4.43
CA LEU A 30 -3.22 1.20 -3.07
C LEU A 30 -4.33 2.23 -2.81
N GLU A 31 -4.55 3.17 -3.73
CA GLU A 31 -5.59 4.20 -3.58
C GLU A 31 -7.01 3.61 -3.49
N ASN A 32 -7.21 2.39 -4.00
CA ASN A 32 -8.47 1.66 -3.96
C ASN A 32 -8.48 0.51 -2.94
N MET A 33 -7.72 0.64 -1.85
CA MET A 33 -7.59 -0.38 -0.80
C MET A 33 -8.94 -0.88 -0.27
N LEU A 34 -9.94 0.00 -0.13
CA LEU A 34 -11.26 -0.37 0.40
C LEU A 34 -12.07 -1.28 -0.56
N GLN A 35 -11.76 -1.26 -1.85
CA GLN A 35 -12.45 -2.07 -2.87
C GLN A 35 -11.73 -3.40 -3.12
N ASN A 36 -10.45 -3.49 -2.75
CA ASN A 36 -9.66 -4.70 -2.90
C ASN A 36 -10.00 -5.73 -1.82
N SER A 37 -9.77 -7.01 -2.12
CA SER A 37 -9.82 -8.05 -1.10
C SER A 37 -8.70 -7.90 -0.07
N VAL A 38 -8.91 -8.42 1.14
CA VAL A 38 -7.90 -8.44 2.21
C VAL A 38 -6.59 -9.10 1.75
N TYR A 39 -6.68 -10.15 0.94
CA TYR A 39 -5.49 -10.85 0.40
C TYR A 39 -4.68 -9.95 -0.54
N VAL A 40 -5.35 -9.27 -1.48
CA VAL A 40 -4.70 -8.33 -2.40
C VAL A 40 -4.05 -7.18 -1.62
N ASN A 41 -4.75 -6.63 -0.62
CA ASN A 41 -4.20 -5.57 0.21
C ASN A 41 -2.96 -6.02 1.00
N PHE A 42 -2.98 -7.24 1.54
CA PHE A 42 -1.82 -7.80 2.24
C PHE A 42 -0.60 -7.92 1.32
N LEU A 43 -0.77 -8.47 0.12
CA LEU A 43 0.30 -8.57 -0.88
C LEU A 43 0.79 -7.19 -1.31
N LEU A 44 -0.11 -6.24 -1.56
CA LEU A 44 0.25 -4.86 -1.92
C LEU A 44 1.09 -4.20 -0.82
N THR A 45 0.68 -4.31 0.45
CA THR A 45 1.45 -3.76 1.56
C THR A 45 2.80 -4.44 1.73
N GLY A 46 2.87 -5.76 1.53
CA GLY A 46 4.12 -6.51 1.58
C GLY A 46 5.07 -6.08 0.46
N LEU A 47 4.57 -5.94 -0.76
CA LEU A 47 5.34 -5.48 -1.91
C LEU A 47 5.84 -4.05 -1.73
N VAL A 48 5.00 -3.13 -1.23
CA VAL A 48 5.45 -1.75 -0.90
C VAL A 48 6.54 -1.77 0.17
N ALA A 49 6.39 -2.61 1.21
CA ALA A 49 7.42 -2.74 2.24
C ALA A 49 8.74 -3.27 1.67
N GLN A 50 8.69 -4.29 0.80
CA GLN A 50 9.87 -4.81 0.11
C GLN A 50 10.53 -3.76 -0.79
N LEU A 51 9.75 -2.99 -1.55
CA LEU A 51 10.26 -1.89 -2.36
C LEU A 51 10.92 -0.81 -1.49
N ALA A 52 10.37 -0.51 -0.32
CA ALA A 52 10.95 0.44 0.62
C ALA A 52 12.26 -0.06 1.27
N CYS A 53 12.41 -1.38 1.42
CA CYS A 53 13.63 -2.04 1.90
C CYS A 53 14.67 -2.28 0.81
N HIS A 54 14.35 -2.07 -0.46
CA HIS A 54 15.26 -2.32 -1.57
C HIS A 54 16.46 -1.36 -1.48
N PRO A 55 17.72 -1.82 -1.71
CA PRO A 55 18.90 -0.97 -1.68
C PRO A 55 18.95 0.17 -2.71
N GLN A 56 17.95 0.32 -3.58
CA GLN A 56 17.96 1.36 -4.62
C GLN A 56 17.60 2.73 -4.02
N PRO A 57 18.55 3.68 -3.95
CA PRO A 57 18.36 4.95 -3.23
C PRO A 57 17.27 5.82 -3.84
N LEU A 58 17.04 5.72 -5.16
CA LEU A 58 15.98 6.45 -5.86
C LEU A 58 14.58 5.94 -5.48
N LEU A 59 14.38 4.64 -5.40
CA LEU A 59 13.09 4.03 -5.02
C LEU A 59 12.79 4.34 -3.56
N ARG A 60 13.79 4.18 -2.70
CA ARG A 60 13.68 4.53 -1.28
C ARG A 60 13.34 6.01 -1.10
N SER A 61 13.98 6.89 -1.86
CA SER A 61 13.66 8.32 -1.79
C SER A 61 12.28 8.63 -2.37
N PHE A 62 11.91 8.04 -3.51
CA PHE A 62 10.58 8.21 -4.09
C PHE A 62 9.44 7.78 -3.16
N LEU A 63 9.63 6.68 -2.41
CA LEU A 63 8.65 6.14 -1.48
C LEU A 63 8.67 6.84 -0.11
N LEU A 64 9.85 7.14 0.43
CA LEU A 64 10.03 7.55 1.84
C LEU A 64 10.46 9.01 2.03
N ASN A 65 10.97 9.69 1.00
CA ASN A 65 11.42 11.07 1.11
C ASN A 65 10.24 12.03 0.86
N THR A 66 9.75 12.64 1.94
CA THR A 66 8.65 13.61 1.93
C THR A 66 9.06 15.00 1.43
N ASN A 67 10.36 15.25 1.22
CA ASN A 67 10.88 16.52 0.71
C ASN A 67 11.07 16.55 -0.81
N MET A 68 10.61 15.51 -1.52
CA MET A 68 10.67 15.48 -2.97
C MET A 68 9.60 16.39 -3.57
N VAL A 69 10.03 17.33 -4.41
CA VAL A 69 9.11 18.15 -5.21
C VAL A 69 8.69 17.31 -6.41
N PHE A 70 7.56 16.62 -6.26
CA PHE A 70 6.93 15.92 -7.38
C PHE A 70 6.22 16.93 -8.29
N GLN A 71 6.14 16.62 -9.58
CA GLN A 71 5.22 17.33 -10.47
C GLN A 71 3.78 17.10 -10.00
N PRO A 72 2.84 18.04 -10.21
CA PRO A 72 1.46 17.94 -9.72
C PRO A 72 0.72 16.68 -10.20
N SER A 73 1.16 16.09 -11.32
CA SER A 73 0.61 14.87 -11.89
C SER A 73 1.12 13.57 -11.24
N VAL A 74 2.15 13.63 -10.39
CA VAL A 74 2.74 12.46 -9.71
C VAL A 74 2.35 12.47 -8.25
N LYS A 75 1.53 11.49 -7.85
CA LYS A 75 1.19 11.28 -6.44
C LYS A 75 2.36 10.57 -5.73
N SER A 76 2.74 11.07 -4.56
CA SER A 76 3.65 10.36 -3.66
C SER A 76 2.92 9.26 -2.89
N LEU A 77 3.66 8.30 -2.33
CA LEU A 77 3.08 7.28 -1.45
C LEU A 77 2.30 7.92 -0.28
N LEU A 78 2.82 9.00 0.29
CA LEU A 78 2.17 9.72 1.39
C LEU A 78 0.81 10.30 0.96
N GLN A 79 0.72 10.86 -0.25
CA GLN A 79 -0.54 11.38 -0.78
C GLN A 79 -1.55 10.25 -1.04
N VAL A 80 -1.10 9.12 -1.59
CA VAL A 80 -1.94 7.94 -1.80
C VAL A 80 -2.46 7.41 -0.45
N LEU A 81 -1.59 7.26 0.55
CA LEU A 81 -1.99 6.81 1.88
C LEU A 81 -2.93 7.81 2.58
N GLY A 82 -2.70 9.11 2.41
CA GLY A 82 -3.62 10.16 2.89
C GLY A 82 -5.01 10.06 2.24
N SER A 83 -5.09 9.79 0.93
CA SER A 83 -6.34 9.52 0.23
C SER A 83 -7.06 8.29 0.81
N VAL A 84 -6.33 7.20 1.05
CA VAL A 84 -6.88 5.98 1.67
C VAL A 84 -7.40 6.26 3.09
N LYS A 85 -6.64 6.98 3.92
CA LYS A 85 -7.08 7.39 5.27
C LYS A 85 -8.41 8.14 5.21
N ASN A 86 -8.51 9.15 4.36
CA ASN A 86 -9.74 9.95 4.22
C ASN A 86 -10.92 9.08 3.81
N LYS A 87 -10.73 8.14 2.86
CA LYS A 87 -11.77 7.20 2.45
C LYS A 87 -12.23 6.29 3.61
N ILE A 88 -11.30 5.83 4.45
CA ILE A 88 -11.62 5.03 5.64
C ILE A 88 -12.42 5.86 6.65
N GLU A 89 -11.99 7.10 6.91
CA GLU A 89 -12.69 8.01 7.83
C GLU A 89 -14.10 8.34 7.35
N SER A 90 -14.26 8.64 6.05
CA SER A 90 -15.57 8.87 5.44
C SER A 90 -16.47 7.63 5.53
N PHE A 91 -15.93 6.44 5.24
CA PHE A 91 -16.66 5.18 5.36
C PHE A 91 -17.11 4.94 6.82
N ALA A 92 -16.19 5.08 7.77
CA ALA A 92 -16.48 4.88 9.19
C ALA A 92 -17.54 5.86 9.72
N ALA A 93 -17.53 7.11 9.25
CA ALA A 93 -18.54 8.11 9.61
C ALA A 93 -19.92 7.82 9.01
N SER A 94 -19.98 7.22 7.81
CA SER A 94 -21.24 6.90 7.14
C SER A 94 -21.87 5.57 7.57
N GLN A 95 -21.09 4.70 8.22
CA GLN A 95 -21.50 3.32 8.46
C GLN A 95 -22.19 3.16 9.81
N GLU A 96 -23.43 2.66 9.78
CA GLU A 96 -24.16 2.29 10.98
C GLU A 96 -23.49 1.12 11.72
N ASP A 97 -23.54 1.16 13.05
CA ASP A 97 -22.93 0.15 13.93
C ASP A 97 -21.45 -0.18 13.61
N PHE A 98 -20.70 0.80 13.09
CA PHE A 98 -19.28 0.65 12.78
C PHE A 98 -18.46 0.02 13.93
N PRO A 99 -18.65 0.39 15.22
CA PRO A 99 -17.91 -0.25 16.32
C PRO A 99 -18.16 -1.76 16.45
N ALA A 100 -19.40 -2.21 16.21
CA ALA A 100 -19.75 -3.62 16.26
C ALA A 100 -19.16 -4.40 15.08
N LEU A 101 -19.22 -3.82 13.87
CA LEU A 101 -18.59 -4.36 12.67
C LEU A 101 -17.07 -4.46 12.83
N LEU A 102 -16.43 -3.44 13.40
CA LEU A 102 -15.00 -3.43 13.69
C LEU A 102 -14.62 -4.56 14.68
N SER A 103 -15.42 -4.75 15.74
CA SER A 103 -15.24 -5.85 16.69
C SER A 103 -15.35 -7.22 16.01
N LYS A 104 -16.34 -7.40 15.13
CA LYS A 104 -16.53 -8.63 14.35
C LYS A 104 -15.36 -8.89 13.40
N ALA A 105 -14.91 -7.87 12.66
CA ALA A 105 -13.78 -7.96 11.75
C ALA A 105 -12.48 -8.35 12.48
N LYS A 106 -12.21 -7.74 13.64
CA LYS A 106 -11.07 -8.09 14.50
C LYS A 106 -11.10 -9.56 14.91
N LYS A 107 -12.24 -10.05 15.40
CA LYS A 107 -12.41 -11.47 15.79
C LYS A 107 -12.16 -12.42 14.61
N TYR A 108 -12.69 -12.08 13.42
CA TYR A 108 -12.50 -12.85 12.21
C TYR A 108 -11.01 -12.94 11.80
N LEU A 109 -10.29 -11.82 11.79
CA LEU A 109 -8.87 -11.79 11.43
C LEU A 109 -8.00 -12.57 12.42
N ILE A 110 -8.28 -12.49 13.72
CA ILE A 110 -7.57 -13.26 14.75
C ILE A 110 -7.82 -14.75 14.58
N ALA A 111 -9.08 -15.16 14.37
CA ALA A 111 -9.43 -16.57 14.15
C ALA A 111 -8.72 -17.13 12.90
N ARG A 112 -8.68 -16.33 11.83
CA ARG A 112 -7.97 -16.67 10.60
C ARG A 112 -6.47 -16.87 10.82
N GLY A 113 -5.80 -15.94 11.51
CA GLY A 113 -4.36 -16.07 11.79
C GLY A 113 -3.99 -17.21 12.78
N LYS A 114 -4.95 -17.70 13.56
CA LYS A 114 -4.76 -18.86 14.44
C LYS A 114 -4.81 -20.20 13.69
N LEU A 115 -5.54 -20.28 12.58
CA LEU A 115 -5.64 -21.49 11.76
C LEU A 115 -4.29 -21.87 11.14
N ASP A 116 -3.45 -20.89 10.79
CA ASP A 116 -2.15 -21.14 10.13
C ASP A 116 -1.05 -21.70 11.06
N TRP A 117 -1.25 -21.69 12.39
CA TRP A 117 -0.23 -22.16 13.37
C TRP A 117 -0.62 -23.41 14.16
N ALA A 118 -1.84 -23.93 13.96
CA ALA A 118 -2.32 -25.12 14.66
C ALA A 118 -1.96 -26.45 13.95
N GLU A 119 -1.43 -26.41 12.73
CA GLU A 119 -0.95 -27.59 12.00
C GLU A 119 0.59 -27.65 12.00
N GLY A 120 1.19 -27.82 13.18
CA GLY A 120 2.44 -28.55 13.28
C GLY A 120 2.14 -30.06 13.16
N PRO A 121 2.97 -30.88 12.50
CA PRO A 121 2.66 -32.30 12.28
C PRO A 121 2.55 -33.05 13.61
N THR A 122 1.33 -33.25 14.10
CA THR A 122 1.03 -34.18 15.17
C THR A 122 1.02 -35.59 14.59
N ALA A 123 2.07 -36.32 14.94
CA ALA A 123 2.13 -37.78 15.03
C ALA A 123 1.64 -38.59 13.81
N GLY A 124 2.59 -39.07 13.01
CA GLY A 124 2.38 -40.29 12.22
C GLY A 124 2.27 -41.51 13.15
N PRO A 125 1.36 -42.47 12.91
CA PRO A 125 1.16 -43.64 13.74
C PRO A 125 2.11 -44.81 13.39
N THR A 126 2.34 -45.63 14.44
CA THR A 126 3.08 -46.92 14.57
C THR A 126 4.59 -46.89 14.50
#